data_AF-A0A3M2SLK1-F1
#
_entry.id   AF-A0A3M2SLK1-F1
#
_cell.length_a   1.000
_cell.length_b   1.000
_cell.length_c   1.000
_cell.angle_alpha   90.00
_cell.angle_beta   90.00
_cell.angle_gamma   90.00
#
_symmetry.space_group_name_H-M   'P 1'
#
loop_
_entity.id
_entity.type
_entity.pdbx_description
1 polymer ?
#
loop_
_entity_poly.entity_id
_entity_poly.type
_entity_poly.pdbx_seq_one_letter_code
_entity_poly.pdbx_strand_id
1 'polypeptide(L)' 'MAATIYMAQLLDITSPNIAKPSGKQVLVKITHSGVCGTDEHYKTADMVLGHKGIGTVEAVDGSIKTLAVRDRVG' A
#
# COMPACT_ATOMS: atom_id res chain seq x y z
N MET A 1 -12.12 1.58 -7.23
CA MET A 1 -11.71 0.69 -6.13
C MET A 1 -10.37 1.19 -5.64
N ALA A 2 -10.37 1.99 -4.56
CA ALA A 2 -9.15 2.57 -4.01
C ALA A 2 -8.67 1.66 -2.89
N ALA A 3 -7.68 0.81 -3.18
CA ALA A 3 -6.79 0.35 -2.13
C ALA A 3 -5.94 1.58 -1.78
N THR A 4 -6.15 2.14 -0.59
CA THR A 4 -5.30 3.20 -0.05
C THR A 4 -3.93 2.58 0.24
N ILE A 5 -3.08 2.54 -0.78
CA ILE A 5 -1.69 2.15 -0.64
C ILE A 5 -0.99 3.36 -0.01
N TYR A 6 -0.70 3.27 1.29
CA TYR A 6 0.28 4.15 1.94
C TYR A 6 1.66 3.85 1.32
N MET A 7 1.98 4.43 0.17
CA MET A 7 3.38 4.77 -0.08
C MET A 7 3.68 6.01 0.80
N ALA A 8 4.93 6.33 1.11
CA ALA A 8 5.28 7.42 2.02
C ALA A 8 6.02 8.51 1.25
N GLN A 9 5.85 9.76 1.67
CA GLN A 9 6.56 10.91 1.14
C GLN A 9 8.08 10.75 1.40
N LEU A 10 8.90 11.36 0.53
CA LEU A 10 10.37 11.18 0.44
C LEU A 10 11.19 11.44 1.73
N LEU A 11 10.57 11.82 2.85
CA LEU A 11 11.21 12.02 4.16
C LEU A 11 10.88 10.92 5.20
N ASP A 12 9.92 10.02 4.93
CA ASP A 12 9.39 9.05 5.91
C ASP A 12 9.66 7.56 5.57
N ILE A 13 10.49 7.28 4.56
CA ILE A 13 10.77 5.91 4.07
C ILE A 13 11.42 4.99 5.12
N THR A 14 11.97 5.53 6.22
CA THR A 14 12.74 4.73 7.18
C THR A 14 11.91 4.09 8.32
N SER A 15 10.68 4.54 8.60
CA SER A 15 9.71 3.85 9.49
C SER A 15 8.40 4.64 9.60
N PRO A 16 7.43 4.48 8.68
CA PRO A 16 6.09 4.95 8.95
C PRO A 16 5.51 4.17 10.14
N ASN A 17 4.85 4.85 11.08
CA ASN A 17 4.03 4.19 12.09
C ASN A 17 2.79 3.61 11.40
N ILE A 18 2.91 2.37 10.92
CA ILE A 18 1.84 1.68 10.23
C ILE A 18 0.86 1.15 11.26
N ALA A 19 -0.34 1.73 11.28
CA ALA A 19 -1.41 1.24 12.13
C ALA A 19 -1.77 -0.22 11.80
N LYS A 20 -2.16 -0.98 12.83
CA LYS A 20 -2.70 -2.33 12.65
C LYS A 20 -3.94 -2.28 11.73
N PRO A 21 -4.07 -3.18 10.74
CA PRO A 21 -5.25 -3.23 9.88
C PRO A 21 -6.53 -3.38 10.69
N SER A 22 -7.53 -2.57 10.34
CA SER A 22 -8.87 -2.61 10.93
C SER A 22 -9.94 -2.40 9.85
N GLY A 23 -11.19 -2.77 10.11
CA GLY A 23 -12.30 -2.44 9.22
C GLY A 23 -12.17 -3.05 7.82
N LYS A 24 -11.80 -4.33 7.73
CA LYS A 24 -11.56 -5.07 6.48
C LYS A 24 -10.34 -4.57 5.67
N GLN A 25 -9.33 -4.02 6.35
CA GLN A 25 -8.04 -3.71 5.75
C GLN A 25 -7.06 -4.91 5.80
N VAL A 26 -6.08 -4.88 4.92
CA VAL A 26 -4.87 -5.71 4.96
C VAL A 26 -3.64 -4.82 4.88
N LEU A 27 -2.58 -5.21 5.58
CA LEU A 27 -1.25 -4.61 5.42
C LEU A 27 -0.48 -5.42 4.38
N VAL A 28 0.00 -4.75 3.35
CA VAL A 28 0.77 -5.36 2.26
C VAL A 28 2.17 -4.78 2.24
N LYS A 29 3.18 -5.65 2.30
CA LYS A 29 4.56 -5.29 1.95
C LYS A 29 4.66 -5.23 0.43
N ILE A 30 4.62 -4.02 -0.11
CA ILE A 30 4.79 -3.78 -1.54
C ILE A 30 6.22 -4.15 -1.94
N THR A 31 6.33 -4.95 -3.00
CA THR A 31 7.62 -5.38 -3.57
C THR A 31 7.96 -4.62 -4.85
N HIS A 32 6.94 -4.28 -5.64
CA HIS A 32 7.08 -3.56 -6.90
C HIS A 32 5.85 -2.68 -7.11
N SER A 33 6.01 -1.55 -7.80
CA SER A 33 4.88 -0.76 -8.32
C SER A 33 5.23 -0.23 -9.70
N GLY A 34 4.26 -0.26 -10.61
CA GLY A 34 4.39 0.44 -11.89
C GLY A 34 4.33 1.96 -11.70
N VAL A 35 5.00 2.69 -12.59
CA VAL A 35 4.91 4.15 -12.75
C VAL A 35 4.21 4.46 -14.07
N CYS A 36 3.36 5.47 -14.11
CA CYS A 36 2.68 5.90 -15.32
C CYS A 36 2.48 7.42 -15.39
N GLY A 37 1.83 7.88 -16.47
CA GLY A 37 1.61 9.32 -16.70
C GLY A 37 0.82 10.02 -15.58
N THR A 38 -0.05 9.31 -14.84
CA THR A 38 -0.76 9.89 -13.69
C THR A 38 0.19 10.17 -12.54
N ASP A 39 1.17 9.31 -12.30
CA ASP A 39 2.17 9.55 -11.26
C ASP A 39 3.05 10.76 -11.63
N GLU A 40 3.44 10.89 -12.91
CA GLU A 40 4.17 12.05 -13.43
C GLU A 40 3.35 13.35 -13.30
N HIS A 41 2.05 13.30 -13.61
CA HIS A 41 1.16 14.45 -13.51
C HIS A 41 1.07 14.99 -12.07
N TYR A 42 1.16 14.11 -11.07
CA TYR A 42 1.07 14.48 -9.65
C TYR A 42 2.42 14.56 -8.94
N LYS A 43 3.55 14.52 -9.66
CA LYS A 43 4.88 14.49 -9.04
C LYS A 43 5.22 15.68 -8.13
N THR A 44 4.52 16.81 -8.30
CA THR A 44 4.72 18.04 -7.52
C THR A 44 3.68 18.23 -6.42
N ALA A 45 2.73 17.30 -6.28
CA ALA A 45 1.75 17.37 -5.21
C ALA A 45 2.36 16.89 -3.90
N ASP A 46 1.93 17.48 -2.79
CA ASP A 46 2.30 17.09 -1.43
C ASP A 46 1.59 15.80 -1.03
N MET A 47 1.95 14.71 -1.71
CA MET A 47 1.34 13.42 -1.53
C MET A 47 2.29 12.30 -1.90
N VAL A 48 1.77 11.12 -1.65
CA VAL A 48 2.34 9.84 -1.98
C VAL A 48 1.91 9.42 -3.39
N LEU A 49 2.85 8.89 -4.19
CA LEU A 49 2.57 8.39 -5.54
C LEU A 49 2.58 6.85 -5.60
N GLY A 50 2.15 6.31 -6.74
CA GLY A 50 2.10 4.87 -6.98
C GLY A 50 0.74 4.26 -6.66
N HIS A 51 0.08 3.74 -7.69
CA HIS A 51 -1.26 3.13 -7.60
C HIS A 51 -1.34 1.79 -8.36
N LYS A 52 -0.18 1.16 -8.60
CA LYS A 52 -0.03 -0.09 -9.36
C LYS A 52 0.90 -1.07 -8.63
N GLY A 53 0.74 -1.17 -7.31
CA GLY A 53 1.61 -1.94 -6.42
C GLY A 53 1.24 -3.42 -6.35
N ILE A 54 2.24 -4.29 -6.29
CA ILE A 54 2.12 -5.72 -5.97
C ILE A 54 3.01 -6.07 -4.79
N GLY A 55 2.54 -6.96 -3.92
CA GLY A 55 3.26 -7.32 -2.72
C GLY A 55 2.77 -8.59 -2.04
N THR A 56 3.17 -8.73 -0.79
CA THR A 56 2.81 -9.85 0.08
C THR A 56 2.07 -9.33 1.31
N VAL A 57 0.99 -9.99 1.70
CA VAL A 57 0.23 -9.66 2.90
C VAL A 57 1.07 -9.94 4.16
N GLU A 58 1.25 -8.93 5.02
CA GLU A 58 1.97 -9.02 6.30
C GLU A 58 1.01 -9.09 7.50
N ALA A 59 -0.16 -8.46 7.40
CA ALA A 59 -1.20 -8.54 8.43
C ALA A 59 -2.61 -8.38 7.84
N VAL A 60 -3.60 -8.94 8.52
CA VAL A 60 -5.00 -8.98 8.08
C VAL A 60 -5.89 -8.58 9.25
N ASP A 61 -6.91 -7.76 9.00
CA ASP A 61 -8.03 -7.58 9.92
C ASP A 61 -8.74 -8.93 10.14
N GLY A 62 -9.07 -9.26 11.40
CA GLY A 62 -9.62 -10.57 11.76
C GLY A 62 -11.00 -10.92 11.19
N SER A 63 -11.72 -9.94 10.61
CA SER A 63 -13.01 -10.17 9.95
C SER A 63 -12.88 -10.68 8.51
N ILE A 64 -11.69 -10.60 7.90
CA ILE A 64 -11.45 -11.05 6.52
C ILE A 64 -11.23 -12.56 6.50
N LYS A 65 -11.93 -13.25 5.59
CA LYS A 65 -11.86 -14.72 5.43
C LYS A 65 -11.25 -15.18 4.10
N THR A 66 -10.98 -14.24 3.20
CA THR A 66 -10.58 -14.52 1.82
C THR A 66 -9.10 -14.27 1.54
N LEU A 67 -8.37 -13.71 2.51
CA LEU A 67 -6.95 -13.39 2.43
C LEU A 67 -6.25 -13.79 3.73
N ALA A 68 -5.00 -14.23 3.62
CA ALA A 68 -4.14 -14.62 4.72
C ALA A 68 -2.75 -13.97 4.60
N VAL A 69 -2.02 -13.95 5.72
CA VAL A 69 -0.60 -13.56 5.73
C VAL A 69 0.16 -14.45 4.76
N ARG A 70 1.10 -13.86 4.00
CA ARG A 70 1.88 -14.45 2.90
C ARG A 70 1.18 -14.56 1.54
N ASP A 71 -0.10 -14.21 1.43
CA ASP A 71 -0.75 -14.14 0.11
C ASP A 71 -0.11 -13.06 -0.77
N ARG A 72 -0.05 -13.32 -2.07
CA ARG A 72 0.41 -12.36 -3.08
C ARG A 72 -0.79 -11.59 -3.62
N VAL A 73 -0.73 -10.27 -3.57
CA VAL A 73 -1.83 -9.37 -3.95
C VAL A 73 -1.30 -8.18 -4.72
N GLY A 74 -2.12 -7.62 -5.62
CA GLY A 74 -1.86 -6.43 -6.42
C GLY A 74 -3.12 -5.95 -7.12
#